data_AF-A0A8E2JH93-F1
#
_entry.id   AF-A0A8E2JH93-F1
#
_cell.length_a   1.000
_cell.length_b   1.000
_cell.length_c   1.000
_cell.angle_alpha   90.00
_cell.angle_beta   90.00
_cell.angle_gamma   90.00
#
_symmetry.space_group_name_H-M   'P 1'
#
loop_
_entity.id
_entity.type
_entity.pdbx_description
1 polymer ?
#
loop_
_entity_poly.entity_id
_entity_poly.type
_entity_poly.pdbx_seq_one_letter_code
_entity_poly.pdbx_strand_id
1 'polypeptide(L)'
;MESSNGLQQKPVPESFDEVLKKICITTAGKLPEDSWYIIAATLLAVDSGAHFGALFEYVISQSTDKDTPDARRRVSRQLREVIIKEWTLVGMPRVFAAYYSLNSKENPSDRAADFERAEQRATLHPDQVSDRAQSWLKQELAEDEAAVWNSLSANPDLAWATKYIQYGYFLADTSVLNPLENEMVILAAVMGQGAAIATYAHMKSFRRIGATASQAKAFQYVVETIAKWQGKDTSSWHNVSEVEQLFPDT
;
A
#
# COMPACT_ATOMS: atom_id res chain seq x y z
N MET A 1 25.88 -4.33 52.28
CA MET A 1 25.21 -5.09 51.20
C MET A 1 24.17 -4.16 50.60
N GLU A 2 24.56 -3.35 49.62
CA GLU A 2 23.62 -2.54 48.84
C GLU A 2 23.45 -3.23 47.49
N SER A 3 22.23 -3.71 47.24
CA SER A 3 21.84 -4.35 46.00
C SER A 3 21.73 -3.29 44.91
N SER A 4 22.68 -3.31 43.97
CA SER A 4 22.59 -2.57 42.72
C SER A 4 21.38 -3.07 41.93
N ASN A 5 20.32 -2.28 41.91
CA ASN A 5 19.13 -2.53 41.11
C ASN A 5 19.51 -2.33 39.64
N GLY A 6 19.74 -3.44 38.94
CA GLY A 6 20.02 -3.44 37.51
C GLY A 6 18.82 -2.90 36.75
N LEU A 7 18.90 -1.65 36.31
CA LEU A 7 18.03 -1.10 35.28
C LEU A 7 18.24 -1.97 34.03
N GLN A 8 17.33 -2.91 33.78
CA GLN A 8 17.22 -3.55 32.47
C GLN A 8 17.01 -2.43 31.46
N GLN A 9 18.05 -2.12 30.68
CA GLN A 9 17.93 -1.23 29.54
C GLN A 9 16.87 -1.83 28.63
N LYS A 10 15.77 -1.08 28.42
CA LYS A 10 14.82 -1.41 27.36
C LYS A 10 15.61 -1.53 26.06
N PRO A 11 15.34 -2.55 25.22
CA PRO A 11 16.02 -2.67 23.92
C PRO A 11 15.91 -1.36 23.16
N VAL A 12 17.02 -0.91 22.58
CA VAL A 12 17.01 0.24 21.67
C VAL A 12 16.09 -0.12 20.49
N PRO A 13 15.11 0.73 20.12
CA PRO A 13 14.27 0.47 18.96
C PRO A 13 15.12 0.27 17.69
N GLU A 14 14.75 -0.73 16.89
CA GLU A 14 15.39 -1.00 15.59
C GLU A 14 15.33 0.26 14.72
N SER A 15 16.46 0.63 14.09
CA SER A 15 16.49 1.79 13.21
C SER A 15 15.69 1.53 11.93
N PHE A 16 15.24 2.60 11.26
CA PHE A 16 14.46 2.47 10.02
C PHE A 16 15.23 1.70 8.93
N ASP A 17 16.52 1.97 8.77
CA ASP A 17 17.36 1.29 7.76
C ASP A 17 17.52 -0.21 8.07
N GLU A 18 17.62 -0.60 9.34
CA GLU A 18 17.64 -2.01 9.76
C GLU A 18 16.33 -2.71 9.41
N VAL A 19 15.19 -2.04 9.65
CA VAL A 19 13.86 -2.54 9.28
C VAL A 19 13.75 -2.73 7.76
N LEU A 20 14.16 -1.73 6.95
CA LEU A 20 14.13 -1.83 5.49
C LEU A 20 15.02 -2.96 4.97
N LYS A 21 16.23 -3.11 5.53
CA LYS A 21 17.16 -4.19 5.19
C LYS A 21 16.58 -5.56 5.49
N LYS A 22 15.97 -5.71 6.66
CA LYS A 22 15.32 -6.96 7.09
C LYS A 22 14.15 -7.32 6.19
N ILE A 23 13.32 -6.36 5.82
CA ILE A 23 12.23 -6.54 4.85
C ILE A 23 12.79 -7.01 3.51
N CYS A 24 13.72 -6.25 2.94
CA CYS A 24 14.33 -6.53 1.65
C CYS A 24 14.90 -7.96 1.56
N ILE A 25 15.65 -8.40 2.58
CA ILE A 25 16.22 -9.75 2.63
C ILE A 25 15.11 -10.81 2.75
N THR A 26 14.12 -10.59 3.61
CA THR A 26 13.11 -11.60 3.92
C THR A 26 12.13 -11.81 2.76
N THR A 27 11.85 -10.75 1.98
CA THR A 27 10.89 -10.78 0.87
C THR A 27 11.53 -10.93 -0.51
N ALA A 28 12.86 -11.05 -0.59
CA ALA A 28 13.59 -11.21 -1.85
C ALA A 28 13.01 -12.35 -2.69
N GLY A 29 12.58 -12.04 -3.93
CA GLY A 29 11.99 -13.01 -4.86
C GLY A 29 10.61 -13.57 -4.46
N LYS A 30 9.98 -13.04 -3.40
CA LYS A 30 8.65 -13.48 -2.93
C LYS A 30 7.51 -12.56 -3.34
N LEU A 31 7.83 -11.31 -3.68
CA LEU A 31 6.88 -10.31 -4.14
C LEU A 31 7.16 -9.95 -5.61
N PRO A 32 6.14 -9.67 -6.43
CA PRO A 32 6.31 -9.31 -7.83
C PRO A 32 7.14 -8.03 -7.95
N GLU A 33 8.10 -8.02 -8.88
CA GLU A 33 8.95 -6.86 -9.20
C GLU A 33 9.63 -6.16 -8.00
N ASP A 34 9.88 -6.92 -6.93
CA ASP A 34 10.39 -6.41 -5.66
C ASP A 34 9.55 -5.24 -5.07
N SER A 35 8.23 -5.31 -5.24
CA SER A 35 7.22 -4.32 -4.80
C SER A 35 7.07 -4.11 -3.28
N TRP A 36 7.96 -4.65 -2.45
CA TRP A 36 7.88 -4.54 -0.98
C TRP A 36 7.83 -3.08 -0.49
N TYR A 37 8.49 -2.16 -1.21
CA TYR A 37 8.52 -0.75 -0.84
C TYR A 37 7.19 -0.04 -1.11
N ILE A 38 6.33 -0.56 -2.00
CA ILE A 38 4.96 -0.05 -2.18
C ILE A 38 4.13 -0.31 -0.93
N ILE A 39 4.26 -1.51 -0.36
CA ILE A 39 3.61 -1.90 0.91
C ILE A 39 4.15 -1.03 2.05
N ALA A 40 5.48 -0.90 2.16
CA ALA A 40 6.10 -0.08 3.18
C ALA A 40 5.69 1.40 3.07
N ALA A 41 5.73 1.97 1.86
CA ALA A 41 5.28 3.32 1.58
C ALA A 41 3.84 3.54 2.04
N THR A 42 2.94 2.60 1.74
CA THR A 42 1.54 2.67 2.15
C THR A 42 1.42 2.81 3.67
N LEU A 43 2.08 1.95 4.46
CA LEU A 43 2.07 2.05 5.93
C LEU A 43 2.71 3.35 6.45
N LEU A 44 3.76 3.86 5.79
CA LEU A 44 4.38 5.13 6.15
C LEU A 44 3.46 6.32 5.88
N ALA A 45 2.69 6.32 4.79
CA ALA A 45 1.74 7.38 4.51
C ALA A 45 0.63 7.49 5.58
N VAL A 46 0.29 6.38 6.26
CA VAL A 46 -0.69 6.38 7.35
C VAL A 46 -0.17 7.12 8.61
N ASP A 47 1.03 6.77 9.10
CA ASP A 47 1.48 7.19 10.45
C ASP A 47 2.94 7.68 10.54
N SER A 48 3.71 7.67 9.44
CA SER A 48 5.14 8.00 9.46
C SER A 48 5.65 8.64 8.17
N GLY A 49 4.85 9.54 7.59
CA GLY A 49 5.13 10.14 6.27
C GLY A 49 6.49 10.85 6.18
N ALA A 50 7.07 11.27 7.31
CA ALA A 50 8.41 11.85 7.35
C ALA A 50 9.52 10.91 6.83
N HIS A 51 9.30 9.59 6.83
CA HIS A 51 10.27 8.58 6.38
C HIS A 51 10.17 8.23 4.89
N PHE A 52 9.22 8.81 4.14
CA PHE A 52 8.98 8.48 2.73
C PHE A 52 10.18 8.77 1.82
N GLY A 53 10.84 9.91 2.02
CA GLY A 53 12.04 10.29 1.28
C GLY A 53 13.24 9.38 1.59
N ALA A 54 13.37 8.91 2.85
CA ALA A 54 14.39 7.93 3.21
C ALA A 54 14.13 6.57 2.56
N LEU A 55 12.87 6.14 2.48
CA LEU A 55 12.48 4.94 1.73
C LEU A 55 12.86 5.06 0.24
N PHE A 56 12.58 6.20 -0.40
CA PHE A 56 12.98 6.47 -1.78
C PHE A 56 14.50 6.33 -2.00
N GLU A 57 15.31 7.00 -1.16
CA GLU A 57 16.77 6.91 -1.22
C GLU A 57 17.27 5.47 -1.02
N TYR A 58 16.67 4.74 -0.06
CA TYR A 58 17.01 3.35 0.20
C TYR A 58 16.72 2.47 -1.02
N VAL A 59 15.51 2.52 -1.59
CA VAL A 59 15.12 1.69 -2.75
C VAL A 59 16.04 1.96 -3.93
N ILE A 60 16.36 3.23 -4.21
CA ILE A 60 17.32 3.57 -5.27
C ILE A 60 18.69 3.00 -4.97
N SER A 61 19.19 3.10 -3.73
CA SER A 61 20.50 2.57 -3.37
C SER A 61 20.65 1.05 -3.61
N GLN A 62 19.53 0.31 -3.55
CA GLN A 62 19.47 -1.14 -3.79
C GLN A 62 19.30 -1.50 -5.27
N SER A 63 18.89 -0.55 -6.12
CA SER A 63 18.69 -0.81 -7.55
C SER A 63 20.02 -1.00 -8.28
N THR A 64 20.08 -2.02 -9.14
CA THR A 64 21.23 -2.24 -10.05
C THR A 64 21.42 -1.08 -11.02
N ASP A 65 20.34 -0.36 -11.34
CA ASP A 65 20.30 0.74 -12.30
C ASP A 65 20.16 2.11 -11.61
N LYS A 66 20.59 2.22 -10.36
CA LYS A 66 20.46 3.42 -9.51
C LYS A 66 20.98 4.72 -10.15
N ASP A 67 21.98 4.60 -11.03
CA ASP A 67 22.59 5.73 -11.71
C ASP A 67 21.76 6.19 -12.93
N THR A 68 20.78 5.40 -13.37
CA THR A 68 19.88 5.76 -14.46
C THR A 68 18.75 6.67 -13.99
N PRO A 69 18.47 7.78 -14.70
CA PRO A 69 17.30 8.61 -14.40
C PRO A 69 15.97 7.86 -14.51
N ASP A 70 15.88 6.84 -15.37
CA ASP A 70 14.65 6.06 -15.56
C ASP A 70 14.29 5.20 -14.35
N ALA A 71 15.27 4.53 -13.73
CA ALA A 71 15.02 3.74 -12.51
C ALA A 71 14.53 4.64 -11.36
N ARG A 72 15.16 5.81 -11.17
CA ARG A 72 14.76 6.77 -10.13
C ARG A 72 13.37 7.35 -10.41
N ARG A 73 13.08 7.69 -11.66
CA ARG A 73 11.74 8.14 -12.08
C ARG A 73 10.68 7.06 -11.89
N ARG A 74 10.99 5.78 -12.15
CA ARG A 74 10.05 4.67 -11.91
C ARG A 74 9.61 4.62 -10.45
N VAL A 75 10.57 4.61 -9.52
CA VAL A 75 10.29 4.59 -8.07
C VAL A 75 9.54 5.86 -7.66
N SER A 76 9.94 7.04 -8.17
CA SER A 76 9.21 8.31 -7.97
C SER A 76 7.75 8.20 -8.38
N ARG A 77 7.44 7.65 -9.58
CA ARG A 77 6.06 7.46 -10.06
C ARG A 77 5.26 6.56 -9.13
N GLN A 78 5.82 5.41 -8.74
CA GLN A 78 5.12 4.44 -7.90
C GLN A 78 4.83 5.02 -6.51
N LEU A 79 5.80 5.73 -5.91
CA LEU A 79 5.63 6.41 -4.61
C LEU A 79 4.60 7.54 -4.67
N ARG A 80 4.58 8.32 -5.76
CA ARG A 80 3.53 9.33 -6.00
C ARG A 80 2.16 8.69 -6.23
N GLU A 81 2.13 7.51 -6.84
CA GLU A 81 0.89 6.75 -7.01
C GLU A 81 0.32 6.28 -5.68
N VAL A 82 1.18 5.78 -4.77
CA VAL A 82 0.78 5.44 -3.41
C VAL A 82 0.14 6.66 -2.73
N ILE A 83 0.81 7.82 -2.74
CA ILE A 83 0.30 9.07 -2.12
C ILE A 83 -1.10 9.44 -2.65
N ILE A 84 -1.29 9.41 -3.98
CA ILE A 84 -2.55 9.86 -4.59
C ILE A 84 -3.67 8.82 -4.55
N LYS A 85 -3.38 7.56 -4.24
CA LYS A 85 -4.40 6.55 -3.94
C LYS A 85 -4.77 6.54 -2.46
N GLU A 86 -3.77 6.63 -1.59
CA GLU A 86 -3.90 6.61 -0.12
C GLU A 86 -4.86 7.67 0.43
N TRP A 87 -4.92 8.87 -0.15
CA TRP A 87 -5.78 9.93 0.40
C TRP A 87 -7.25 9.51 0.46
N THR A 88 -7.69 8.61 -0.43
CA THR A 88 -9.06 8.07 -0.45
C THR A 88 -9.35 7.11 0.71
N LEU A 89 -8.30 6.59 1.37
CA LEU A 89 -8.37 5.60 2.45
C LEU A 89 -8.00 6.18 3.82
N VAL A 90 -7.06 7.13 3.86
CA VAL A 90 -6.53 7.70 5.12
C VAL A 90 -6.78 9.19 5.28
N GLY A 91 -7.28 9.85 4.22
CA GLY A 91 -7.55 11.29 4.19
C GLY A 91 -6.35 12.13 3.73
N MET A 92 -6.67 13.23 3.04
CA MET A 92 -5.68 14.15 2.46
C MET A 92 -4.61 14.68 3.45
N PRO A 93 -4.93 15.05 4.70
CA PRO A 93 -3.92 15.59 5.62
C PRO A 93 -2.76 14.64 5.91
N ARG A 94 -3.01 13.33 5.97
CA ARG A 94 -1.99 12.33 6.32
C ARG A 94 -0.95 12.16 5.20
N VAL A 95 -1.40 12.15 3.95
CA VAL A 95 -0.52 11.91 2.80
C VAL A 95 0.43 13.09 2.49
N PHE A 96 0.15 14.29 2.99
CA PHE A 96 1.03 15.45 2.77
C PHE A 96 2.41 15.29 3.40
N ALA A 97 2.50 14.65 4.57
CA ALA A 97 3.80 14.39 5.21
C ALA A 97 4.69 13.51 4.31
N ALA A 98 4.10 12.48 3.69
CA ALA A 98 4.77 11.63 2.71
C ALA A 98 5.20 12.41 1.47
N TYR A 99 4.31 13.25 0.93
CA TYR A 99 4.62 14.12 -0.22
C TYR A 99 5.81 15.05 0.05
N TYR A 100 5.80 15.78 1.17
CA TYR A 100 6.88 16.71 1.51
C TYR A 100 8.20 15.97 1.76
N SER A 101 8.15 14.82 2.43
CA SER A 101 9.34 13.98 2.64
C SER A 101 9.95 13.53 1.32
N LEU A 102 9.15 12.98 0.41
CA LEU A 102 9.60 12.58 -0.93
C LEU A 102 10.21 13.76 -1.71
N ASN A 103 9.47 14.87 -1.80
CA ASN A 103 9.91 16.04 -2.56
C ASN A 103 11.20 16.68 -2.03
N SER A 104 11.52 16.47 -0.74
CA SER A 104 12.78 16.93 -0.12
C SER A 104 14.02 16.13 -0.54
N LYS A 105 13.83 14.88 -1.01
CA LYS A 105 14.92 13.97 -1.39
C LYS A 105 15.05 13.74 -2.89
N GLU A 106 14.00 14.03 -3.66
CA GLU A 106 14.04 13.93 -5.12
C GLU A 106 14.85 15.07 -5.74
N ASN A 107 15.85 14.72 -6.55
CA ASN A 107 16.43 15.69 -7.48
C ASN A 107 15.37 16.11 -8.52
N PRO A 108 15.38 17.35 -9.02
CA PRO A 108 14.44 17.79 -10.04
C PRO A 108 14.39 16.88 -11.29
N SER A 109 15.51 16.27 -11.69
CA SER A 109 15.59 15.32 -12.81
C SER A 109 14.93 13.96 -12.55
N ASP A 110 14.75 13.62 -11.28
CA ASP A 110 14.20 12.34 -10.81
C ASP A 110 12.71 12.45 -10.52
N ARG A 111 12.19 13.68 -10.36
CA ARG A 111 10.76 13.95 -10.24
C ARG A 111 10.07 13.46 -11.50
N ALA A 112 9.15 12.53 -11.34
CA ALA A 112 8.33 12.02 -12.45
C ALA A 112 7.23 13.01 -12.89
N ALA A 113 7.61 14.27 -13.13
CA ALA A 113 6.72 15.33 -13.61
C ALA A 113 6.22 15.07 -15.04
N ASP A 114 6.83 14.14 -15.76
CA ASP A 114 6.37 13.68 -17.07
C ASP A 114 5.14 12.78 -16.99
N PHE A 115 4.73 12.37 -15.77
CA PHE A 115 3.55 11.55 -15.52
C PHE A 115 2.50 12.31 -14.69
N GLU A 116 2.26 13.58 -15.02
CA GLU A 116 1.18 14.37 -14.43
C GLU A 116 -0.17 14.09 -15.13
N ARG A 117 -1.12 13.51 -14.40
CA ARG A 117 -2.43 13.09 -14.93
C ARG A 117 -3.57 14.01 -14.53
N ALA A 118 -3.27 15.19 -13.96
CA ALA A 118 -4.29 16.12 -13.48
C ALA A 118 -5.26 16.53 -14.60
N GLU A 119 -4.75 16.89 -15.78
CA GLU A 119 -5.57 17.27 -16.94
C GLU A 119 -6.37 16.08 -17.47
N GLN A 120 -5.75 14.91 -17.62
CA GLN A 120 -6.43 13.69 -18.03
C GLN A 120 -7.60 13.37 -17.09
N ARG A 121 -7.37 13.39 -15.77
CA ARG A 121 -8.42 13.15 -14.77
C ARG A 121 -9.53 14.21 -14.81
N ALA A 122 -9.19 15.47 -15.03
CA ALA A 122 -10.17 16.56 -15.15
C ALA A 122 -11.07 16.42 -16.39
N THR A 123 -10.60 15.71 -17.42
CA THR A 123 -11.32 15.51 -18.70
C THR A 123 -11.95 14.12 -18.86
N LEU A 124 -11.82 13.22 -17.86
CA LEU A 124 -12.42 11.89 -17.93
C LEU A 124 -13.94 11.97 -18.03
N HIS A 125 -14.50 11.28 -19.03
CA HIS A 125 -15.95 11.16 -19.15
C HIS A 125 -16.51 10.32 -18.01
N PRO A 126 -17.67 10.66 -17.41
CA PRO A 126 -18.27 9.87 -16.34
C PRO A 126 -18.43 8.37 -16.66
N ASP A 127 -18.74 8.03 -17.92
CA ASP A 127 -18.85 6.62 -18.34
C ASP A 127 -17.50 5.90 -18.26
N GLN A 128 -16.38 6.56 -18.59
CA GLN A 128 -15.05 5.96 -18.48
C GLN A 128 -14.67 5.67 -17.02
N VAL A 129 -15.06 6.58 -16.11
CA VAL A 129 -14.88 6.40 -14.66
C VAL A 129 -15.72 5.21 -14.18
N SER A 130 -16.98 5.15 -14.63
CA SER A 130 -17.92 4.06 -14.33
C SER A 130 -17.40 2.70 -14.81
N ASP A 131 -16.99 2.60 -16.08
CA ASP A 131 -16.54 1.37 -16.71
C ASP A 131 -15.26 0.86 -16.04
N ARG A 132 -14.33 1.77 -15.74
CA ARG A 132 -13.10 1.43 -15.01
C ARG A 132 -13.41 0.86 -13.63
N ALA A 133 -14.27 1.54 -12.86
CA ALA A 133 -14.67 1.07 -11.54
C ALA A 133 -15.32 -0.31 -11.60
N GLN A 134 -16.28 -0.50 -12.53
CA GLN A 134 -16.99 -1.77 -12.69
C GLN A 134 -16.06 -2.91 -13.10
N SER A 135 -15.13 -2.66 -14.01
CA SER A 135 -14.17 -3.66 -14.46
C SER A 135 -13.28 -4.16 -13.31
N TRP A 136 -12.82 -3.24 -12.45
CA TRP A 136 -12.03 -3.58 -11.28
C TRP A 136 -12.85 -4.30 -10.19
N LEU A 137 -13.96 -3.70 -9.77
CA LEU A 137 -14.80 -4.21 -8.68
C LEU A 137 -15.36 -5.61 -8.97
N LYS A 138 -15.66 -5.91 -10.24
CA LYS A 138 -16.08 -7.26 -10.66
C LYS A 138 -15.02 -8.32 -10.38
N GLN A 139 -13.74 -8.00 -10.56
CA GLN A 139 -12.62 -8.92 -10.30
C GLN A 139 -12.31 -9.00 -8.80
N GLU A 140 -12.30 -7.86 -8.13
CA GLU A 140 -11.96 -7.70 -6.72
C GLU A 140 -12.99 -8.36 -5.78
N LEU A 141 -14.28 -8.12 -6.05
CA LEU A 141 -15.37 -8.60 -5.20
C LEU A 141 -15.89 -9.97 -5.65
N ALA A 142 -15.84 -10.26 -6.96
CA ALA A 142 -16.34 -11.52 -7.54
C ALA A 142 -17.72 -11.89 -6.98
N GLU A 143 -17.87 -13.08 -6.38
CA GLU A 143 -19.12 -13.56 -5.79
C GLU A 143 -19.63 -12.73 -4.60
N ASP A 144 -18.79 -11.92 -3.95
CA ASP A 144 -19.20 -11.06 -2.83
C ASP A 144 -19.87 -9.75 -3.28
N GLU A 145 -19.83 -9.42 -4.57
CA GLU A 145 -20.22 -8.10 -5.09
C GLU A 145 -21.62 -7.69 -4.62
N ALA A 146 -22.60 -8.58 -4.78
CA ALA A 146 -23.98 -8.31 -4.37
C ALA A 146 -24.10 -8.07 -2.85
N ALA A 147 -23.38 -8.83 -2.03
CA ALA A 147 -23.42 -8.69 -0.57
C ALA A 147 -22.82 -7.35 -0.13
N VAL A 148 -21.69 -6.95 -0.72
CA VAL A 148 -21.04 -5.67 -0.43
C VAL A 148 -21.96 -4.51 -0.79
N TRP A 149 -22.54 -4.47 -1.98
CA TRP A 149 -23.42 -3.36 -2.37
C TRP A 149 -24.73 -3.34 -1.60
N ASN A 150 -25.29 -4.49 -1.26
CA ASN A 150 -26.47 -4.56 -0.40
C ASN A 150 -26.20 -3.99 1.00
N SER A 151 -24.98 -4.17 1.53
CA SER A 151 -24.59 -3.58 2.83
C SER A 151 -24.57 -2.05 2.82
N LEU A 152 -24.44 -1.43 1.64
CA LEU A 152 -24.44 0.02 1.45
C LEU A 152 -25.81 0.58 1.01
N SER A 153 -26.84 -0.27 0.88
CA SER A 153 -28.16 0.12 0.35
C SER A 153 -28.88 1.22 1.14
N ALA A 154 -28.59 1.33 2.44
CA ALA A 154 -29.13 2.38 3.30
C ALA A 154 -28.41 3.74 3.12
N ASN A 155 -27.28 3.78 2.41
CA ASN A 155 -26.50 5.00 2.15
C ASN A 155 -26.03 5.05 0.69
N PRO A 156 -26.91 5.42 -0.26
CA PRO A 156 -26.59 5.42 -1.68
C PRO A 156 -25.46 6.40 -2.05
N ASP A 157 -25.30 7.49 -1.30
CA ASP A 157 -24.22 8.46 -1.51
C ASP A 157 -22.85 7.84 -1.20
N LEU A 158 -22.76 7.02 -0.14
CA LEU A 158 -21.55 6.27 0.18
C LEU A 158 -21.24 5.24 -0.92
N ALA A 159 -22.24 4.49 -1.39
CA ALA A 159 -22.06 3.54 -2.49
C ALA A 159 -21.57 4.25 -3.77
N TRP A 160 -22.13 5.41 -4.09
CA TRP A 160 -21.71 6.23 -5.21
C TRP A 160 -20.27 6.74 -5.03
N ALA A 161 -19.93 7.30 -3.87
CA ALA A 161 -18.60 7.81 -3.58
C ALA A 161 -17.54 6.71 -3.66
N THR A 162 -17.81 5.53 -3.11
CA THR A 162 -16.92 4.37 -3.21
C THR A 162 -16.72 3.97 -4.67
N LYS A 163 -17.81 3.75 -5.43
CA LYS A 163 -17.70 3.28 -6.82
C LYS A 163 -17.02 4.29 -7.74
N TYR A 164 -17.49 5.53 -7.75
CA TYR A 164 -17.08 6.49 -8.78
C TYR A 164 -15.88 7.31 -8.36
N ILE A 165 -15.88 7.84 -7.12
CA ILE A 165 -14.79 8.70 -6.66
C ILE A 165 -13.59 7.85 -6.29
N GLN A 166 -13.74 6.94 -5.32
CA GLN A 166 -12.63 6.17 -4.79
C GLN A 166 -12.09 5.18 -5.84
N TYR A 167 -12.91 4.27 -6.37
CA TYR A 167 -12.46 3.31 -7.36
C TYR A 167 -12.29 3.91 -8.75
N GLY A 168 -13.31 4.54 -9.31
CA GLY A 168 -13.27 5.03 -10.69
C GLY A 168 -12.15 6.02 -11.01
N TYR A 169 -11.91 7.01 -10.14
CA TYR A 169 -10.83 7.99 -10.38
C TYR A 169 -9.45 7.54 -9.88
N PHE A 170 -9.38 6.75 -8.80
CA PHE A 170 -8.11 6.46 -8.13
C PHE A 170 -7.80 4.97 -8.04
N LEU A 171 -8.54 4.17 -7.27
CA LEU A 171 -8.11 2.82 -6.92
C LEU A 171 -8.15 1.85 -8.10
N ALA A 172 -9.05 2.02 -9.08
CA ALA A 172 -9.11 1.18 -10.28
C ALA A 172 -8.15 1.62 -11.40
N ASP A 173 -7.35 2.68 -11.20
CA ASP A 173 -6.36 3.14 -12.19
C ASP A 173 -5.03 2.39 -12.03
N THR A 174 -4.77 1.42 -12.90
CA THR A 174 -3.55 0.60 -12.89
C THR A 174 -2.50 1.05 -13.90
N SER A 175 -2.48 2.33 -14.29
CA SER A 175 -1.53 2.84 -15.29
C SER A 175 -0.09 3.00 -14.77
N VAL A 176 0.11 2.94 -13.44
CA VAL A 176 1.43 3.00 -12.79
C VAL A 176 1.74 1.73 -12.03
N LEU A 177 0.80 1.29 -11.20
CA LEU A 177 0.90 0.06 -10.41
C LEU A 177 0.17 -1.05 -11.15
N ASN A 178 0.81 -2.19 -11.31
CA ASN A 178 0.14 -3.37 -11.85
C ASN A 178 -1.00 -3.83 -10.91
N PRO A 179 -1.90 -4.73 -11.33
CA PRO A 179 -3.05 -5.12 -10.50
C PRO A 179 -2.68 -5.63 -9.10
N LEU A 180 -1.60 -6.41 -8.96
CA LEU A 180 -1.16 -6.90 -7.65
C LEU A 180 -0.60 -5.78 -6.78
N GLU A 181 0.28 -4.94 -7.32
CA GLU A 181 0.80 -3.77 -6.61
C GLU A 181 -0.30 -2.81 -6.18
N ASN A 182 -1.32 -2.63 -7.01
CA ASN A 182 -2.46 -1.78 -6.72
C ASN A 182 -3.28 -2.33 -5.54
N GLU A 183 -3.59 -3.63 -5.54
CA GLU A 183 -4.30 -4.25 -4.43
C GLU A 183 -3.46 -4.26 -3.14
N MET A 184 -2.13 -4.37 -3.24
CA MET A 184 -1.24 -4.24 -2.08
C MET A 184 -1.40 -2.88 -1.39
N VAL A 185 -1.58 -1.78 -2.14
CA VAL A 185 -1.83 -0.46 -1.55
C VAL A 185 -3.14 -0.48 -0.76
N ILE A 186 -4.22 -1.01 -1.34
CA ILE A 186 -5.53 -1.00 -0.68
C ILE A 186 -5.51 -1.87 0.57
N LEU A 187 -5.02 -3.12 0.45
CA LEU A 187 -4.94 -4.06 1.57
C LEU A 187 -4.02 -3.54 2.68
N ALA A 188 -2.87 -2.95 2.34
CA ALA A 188 -1.92 -2.44 3.33
C ALA A 188 -2.49 -1.23 4.08
N ALA A 189 -3.22 -0.35 3.39
CA ALA A 189 -3.89 0.79 3.99
C ALA A 189 -4.96 0.36 4.99
N VAL A 190 -5.86 -0.57 4.61
CA VAL A 190 -6.95 -1.01 5.51
C VAL A 190 -6.43 -1.84 6.67
N MET A 191 -5.42 -2.70 6.43
CA MET A 191 -4.77 -3.49 7.47
C MET A 191 -3.99 -2.62 8.44
N GLY A 192 -3.23 -1.65 7.93
CA GLY A 192 -2.48 -0.69 8.73
C GLY A 192 -3.35 0.17 9.63
N GLN A 193 -4.60 0.44 9.23
CA GLN A 193 -5.59 1.15 10.04
C GLN A 193 -6.34 0.26 11.03
N GLY A 194 -6.13 -1.06 11.01
CA GLY A 194 -6.88 -2.01 11.85
C GLY A 194 -8.33 -2.21 11.42
N ALA A 195 -8.68 -1.92 10.17
CA ALA A 195 -10.03 -2.03 9.64
C ALA A 195 -10.39 -3.50 9.31
N ALA A 196 -10.62 -4.31 10.35
CA ALA A 196 -10.74 -5.78 10.27
C ALA A 196 -11.66 -6.29 9.13
N ILE A 197 -12.87 -5.74 9.00
CA ILE A 197 -13.83 -6.15 7.96
C ILE A 197 -13.26 -5.92 6.55
N ALA A 198 -12.67 -4.74 6.33
CA ALA A 198 -12.07 -4.39 5.05
C ALA A 198 -10.80 -5.22 4.80
N THR A 199 -9.97 -5.44 5.82
CA THR A 199 -8.79 -6.32 5.73
C THR A 199 -9.17 -7.71 5.26
N TYR A 200 -10.18 -8.34 5.87
CA TYR A 200 -10.62 -9.68 5.47
C TYR A 200 -11.15 -9.70 4.03
N ALA A 201 -11.92 -8.67 3.63
CA ALA A 201 -12.41 -8.55 2.25
C ALA A 201 -11.25 -8.44 1.24
N HIS A 202 -10.28 -7.55 1.49
CA HIS A 202 -9.14 -7.32 0.60
C HIS A 202 -8.11 -8.47 0.63
N MET A 203 -8.06 -9.28 1.70
CA MET A 203 -7.30 -10.53 1.66
C MET A 203 -7.88 -11.50 0.62
N LYS A 204 -9.20 -11.62 0.53
CA LYS A 204 -9.86 -12.40 -0.54
C LYS A 204 -9.58 -11.79 -1.91
N SER A 205 -9.73 -10.48 -2.05
CA SER A 205 -9.46 -9.75 -3.29
C SER A 205 -8.03 -9.93 -3.78
N PHE A 206 -7.04 -9.90 -2.88
CA PHE A 206 -5.64 -10.12 -3.22
C PHE A 206 -5.39 -11.50 -3.82
N ARG A 207 -6.05 -12.55 -3.28
CA ARG A 207 -6.02 -13.89 -3.88
C ARG A 207 -6.74 -13.92 -5.24
N ARG A 208 -7.92 -13.30 -5.38
CA ARG A 208 -8.71 -13.22 -6.63
C ARG A 208 -7.97 -12.51 -7.78
N ILE A 209 -7.19 -11.48 -7.46
CA ILE A 209 -6.37 -10.73 -8.44
C ILE A 209 -5.11 -11.51 -8.85
N GLY A 210 -4.88 -12.68 -8.25
CA GLY A 210 -3.86 -13.63 -8.69
C GLY A 210 -2.58 -13.60 -7.86
N ALA A 211 -2.62 -13.08 -6.62
CA ALA A 211 -1.52 -13.33 -5.69
C ALA A 211 -1.39 -14.84 -5.49
N THR A 212 -0.27 -15.30 -4.95
CA THR A 212 -0.08 -16.67 -4.40
C THR A 212 -0.16 -16.62 -2.88
N ALA A 213 -0.38 -17.76 -2.22
CA ALA A 213 -0.34 -17.83 -0.75
C ALA A 213 1.04 -17.40 -0.19
N SER A 214 2.11 -17.65 -0.95
CA SER A 214 3.46 -17.17 -0.62
C SER A 214 3.58 -15.65 -0.69
N GLN A 215 3.04 -15.02 -1.75
CA GLN A 215 2.98 -13.57 -1.87
C GLN A 215 2.11 -12.94 -0.77
N ALA A 216 0.97 -13.55 -0.41
CA ALA A 216 0.13 -13.08 0.69
C ALA A 216 0.87 -13.09 2.04
N LYS A 217 1.61 -14.16 2.34
CA LYS A 217 2.46 -14.24 3.54
C LYS A 217 3.59 -13.21 3.54
N ALA A 218 4.26 -13.03 2.40
CA ALA A 218 5.31 -12.02 2.26
C ALA A 218 4.74 -10.60 2.43
N PHE A 219 3.56 -10.34 1.86
CA PHE A 219 2.84 -9.08 2.02
C PHE A 219 2.54 -8.79 3.49
N GLN A 220 1.90 -9.73 4.20
CA GLN A 220 1.55 -9.55 5.62
C GLN A 220 2.81 -9.34 6.48
N TYR A 221 3.90 -10.04 6.16
CA TYR A 221 5.18 -9.82 6.84
C TYR A 221 5.66 -8.37 6.73
N VAL A 222 5.61 -7.75 5.54
CA VAL A 222 6.02 -6.35 5.38
C VAL A 222 5.12 -5.42 6.18
N VAL A 223 3.80 -5.59 6.06
CA VAL A 223 2.79 -4.79 6.77
C VAL A 223 3.02 -4.84 8.28
N GLU A 224 3.13 -6.03 8.86
CA GLU A 224 3.35 -6.18 10.30
C GLU A 224 4.71 -5.66 10.76
N THR A 225 5.76 -5.82 9.94
CA THR A 225 7.11 -5.36 10.31
C THR A 225 7.15 -3.84 10.41
N ILE A 226 6.59 -3.12 9.43
CA ILE A 226 6.51 -1.65 9.48
C ILE A 226 5.57 -1.22 10.60
N ALA A 227 4.40 -1.84 10.74
CA ALA A 227 3.43 -1.49 11.79
C ALA A 227 4.02 -1.64 13.20
N LYS A 228 4.74 -2.73 13.48
CA LYS A 228 5.44 -2.95 14.76
C LYS A 228 6.52 -1.89 14.99
N TRP A 229 7.28 -1.54 13.96
CA TRP A 229 8.26 -0.45 14.04
C TRP A 229 7.61 0.91 14.33
N GLN A 230 6.41 1.16 13.80
CA GLN A 230 5.57 2.33 14.13
C GLN A 230 4.92 2.23 15.53
N GLY A 231 5.18 1.16 16.29
CA GLY A 231 4.67 0.97 17.65
C GLY A 231 3.25 0.40 17.74
N LYS A 232 2.70 -0.16 16.64
CA LYS A 232 1.38 -0.81 16.64
C LYS A 232 1.47 -2.24 17.16
N ASP A 233 0.42 -2.65 17.88
CA ASP A 233 0.18 -4.05 18.22
C ASP A 233 -0.58 -4.72 17.07
N THR A 234 0.01 -5.77 16.49
CA THR A 234 -0.57 -6.54 15.39
C THR A 234 -1.07 -7.91 15.83
N SER A 235 -1.08 -8.22 17.13
CA SER A 235 -1.41 -9.54 17.66
C SER A 235 -2.85 -9.97 17.36
N SER A 236 -3.76 -9.03 17.17
CA SER A 236 -5.18 -9.26 16.86
C SER A 236 -5.52 -9.08 15.38
N TRP A 237 -4.54 -8.87 14.50
CA TRP A 237 -4.80 -8.66 13.08
C TRP A 237 -5.15 -9.98 12.40
N HIS A 238 -6.03 -9.92 11.39
CA HIS A 238 -6.32 -11.08 10.55
C HIS A 238 -5.04 -11.69 9.98
N ASN A 239 -4.98 -13.01 9.91
CA ASN A 239 -3.92 -13.73 9.21
C ASN A 239 -4.38 -14.10 7.81
N VAL A 240 -3.51 -13.93 6.80
CA VAL A 240 -3.80 -14.34 5.42
C VAL A 240 -4.18 -15.81 5.31
N SER A 241 -3.71 -16.68 6.24
CA SER A 241 -4.12 -18.09 6.30
C SER A 241 -5.63 -18.29 6.45
N GLU A 242 -6.35 -17.33 7.01
CA GLU A 242 -7.79 -17.42 7.25
C GLU A 242 -8.61 -17.50 5.96
N VAL A 243 -8.09 -16.93 4.85
CA VAL A 243 -8.76 -16.96 3.55
C VAL A 243 -8.25 -18.08 2.65
N GLU A 244 -7.13 -18.73 2.95
CA GLU A 244 -6.50 -19.70 2.02
C GLU A 244 -7.37 -20.94 1.76
N GLN A 245 -8.20 -21.34 2.73
CA GLN A 245 -9.17 -22.42 2.52
C GLN A 245 -10.19 -22.13 1.41
N LEU A 246 -10.37 -20.85 1.06
CA LEU A 246 -11.25 -20.39 -0.03
C LEU A 246 -10.53 -20.44 -1.40
N PHE A 247 -9.19 -20.56 -1.41
CA PHE A 247 -8.35 -20.48 -2.60
C PHE A 247 -7.35 -21.65 -2.64
N PRO A 248 -7.81 -22.90 -2.86
CA PRO A 248 -6.93 -24.05 -2.94
C PRO A 248 -5.85 -23.84 -4.01
N ASP A 249 -4.62 -24.26 -3.69
CA ASP A 249 -3.37 -23.94 -4.40
C ASP A 249 -3.53 -23.83 -5.93
N THR A 250 -3.41 -22.59 -6.42
CA THR A 250 -3.04 -22.26 -7.80
C THR A 250 -1.60 -21.77 -7.83
#